data_AF-A0A814Y7H7-F1
#
_entry.id   AF-A0A814Y7H7-F1
#
_cell.length_a   1.000
_cell.length_b   1.000
_cell.length_c   1.000
_cell.angle_alpha   90.00
_cell.angle_beta   90.00
_cell.angle_gamma   90.00
#
_symmetry.space_group_name_H-M   'P 1'
#
loop_
_entity.id
_entity.type
_entity.pdbx_description
1 polymer ?
#
loop_
_entity_poly.entity_id
_entity_poly.type
_entity_poly.pdbx_seq_one_letter_code
_entity_poly.pdbx_strand_id
1 'polypeptide(L)'
;MIKSVHIFKKKNLNSVKHLYIVSKKVQDNFLNYFPNVNQLSIRHHFKTLVDSITATLHHVISLRQLEKLVIECGDFPMEDLIKLLRFTSNVHTLE
;
A
#
# COMPACT_ATOMS: atom_id res chain seq x y z
N MET A 1 3.88 -9.14 -25.14
CA MET A 1 5.08 -8.29 -25.08
C MET A 1 4.90 -7.27 -23.95
N ILE A 2 5.38 -7.56 -22.75
CA ILE A 2 5.29 -6.61 -21.61
C ILE A 2 6.68 -6.07 -21.36
N LYS A 3 6.91 -4.82 -21.80
CA LYS A 3 8.05 -4.01 -21.38
C LYS A 3 7.75 -3.49 -19.98
N SER A 4 8.45 -3.98 -18.97
CA SER A 4 8.59 -3.26 -17.69
C SER A 4 9.93 -3.60 -17.04
N VAL A 5 11.02 -3.09 -17.62
CA VAL A 5 12.28 -2.90 -16.87
C VAL A 5 12.30 -1.45 -16.43
N HIS A 6 11.95 -1.20 -15.17
CA HIS A 6 12.41 -0.02 -14.45
C HIS A 6 13.04 -0.47 -13.15
N ILE A 7 14.33 -0.81 -13.27
CA ILE A 7 15.28 -0.75 -12.17
C ILE A 7 15.19 0.69 -11.63
N PHE A 8 14.48 0.88 -10.52
CA PHE A 8 14.48 2.15 -9.82
C PHE A 8 15.91 2.39 -9.32
N LYS A 9 16.72 3.15 -10.09
CA LYS A 9 17.88 3.87 -9.56
C LYS A 9 17.45 4.46 -8.23
N LYS A 10 18.06 4.04 -7.10
CA LYS A 10 17.81 4.49 -5.71
C LYS A 10 17.10 5.85 -5.67
N LYS A 11 15.78 5.86 -5.87
CA LYS A 11 15.00 7.07 -5.66
C LYS A 11 15.04 7.26 -4.16
N ASN A 12 15.17 8.50 -3.70
CA ASN A 12 15.14 8.78 -2.27
C ASN A 12 13.76 8.40 -1.71
N LEU A 13 13.57 7.12 -1.35
CA LEU A 13 12.30 6.59 -0.88
C LEU A 13 11.83 7.31 0.40
N ASN A 14 12.78 7.90 1.13
CA ASN A 14 12.50 8.72 2.31
C ASN A 14 11.77 10.03 1.96
N SER A 15 11.79 10.49 0.72
CA SER A 15 11.02 11.68 0.31
C SER A 15 9.57 11.38 -0.02
N VAL A 16 9.20 10.11 -0.18
CA VAL A 16 7.85 9.71 -0.57
C VAL A 16 6.91 9.86 0.63
N LYS A 17 5.89 10.70 0.47
CA LYS A 17 4.81 10.92 1.46
C LYS A 17 3.52 10.18 1.12
N HIS A 18 3.27 9.99 -0.17
CA HIS A 18 2.06 9.33 -0.68
C HIS A 18 2.43 8.08 -1.48
N LEU A 19 1.89 6.94 -1.07
CA LEU A 19 1.95 5.70 -1.84
C LEU A 19 0.62 5.45 -2.55
N TYR A 20 0.67 5.31 -3.87
CA TYR A 20 -0.49 5.05 -4.72
C TYR A 20 -0.38 3.63 -5.32
N ILE A 21 -1.22 2.70 -4.86
CA ILE A 21 -1.22 1.30 -5.29
C ILE A 21 -2.28 1.10 -6.38
N VAL A 22 -1.82 0.87 -7.60
CA VAL A 22 -2.65 0.65 -8.80
C VAL A 22 -2.57 -0.75 -9.38
N SER A 23 -1.72 -1.61 -8.82
CA SER A 23 -1.57 -2.96 -9.36
C SER A 23 -2.62 -3.89 -8.75
N LYS A 24 -3.26 -4.71 -9.59
CA LYS A 24 -4.11 -5.84 -9.16
C LYS A 24 -3.29 -7.03 -8.66
N LYS A 25 -1.98 -7.02 -8.91
CA LYS A 25 -1.05 -8.09 -8.54
C LYS A 25 0.12 -7.52 -7.73
N VAL A 26 0.37 -8.12 -6.59
CA VAL A 26 1.64 -7.97 -5.89
C VAL A 26 2.76 -8.52 -6.77
N GLN A 27 3.82 -7.76 -6.96
CA GLN A 27 5.07 -8.34 -7.47
C GLN A 27 5.81 -8.92 -6.27
N ASP A 28 6.26 -10.17 -6.39
CA ASP A 28 6.92 -10.94 -5.30
C ASP A 28 8.18 -10.27 -4.73
N ASN A 29 8.69 -9.23 -5.42
CA ASN A 29 9.87 -8.47 -5.02
C ASN A 29 9.51 -7.08 -4.47
N PHE A 30 8.76 -7.00 -3.36
CA PHE A 30 8.67 -5.76 -2.58
C PHE A 30 10.02 -5.46 -1.91
N LEU A 31 10.99 -5.00 -2.70
CA LEU A 31 12.34 -4.62 -2.24
C LEU A 31 12.40 -3.17 -1.73
N ASN A 32 11.28 -2.44 -1.77
CA ASN A 32 11.24 -1.01 -1.46
C ASN A 32 10.37 -0.75 -0.23
N TYR A 33 11.01 -0.34 0.86
CA TYR A 33 10.35 0.21 2.05
C TYR A 33 10.32 1.73 1.97
N PHE A 34 9.16 2.33 2.26
CA PHE A 34 8.93 3.77 2.21
C PHE A 34 8.65 4.30 3.62
N PRO A 35 9.69 4.72 4.36
CA PRO A 35 9.58 4.99 5.80
C PRO A 35 8.76 6.23 6.14
N ASN A 36 8.53 7.14 5.19
CA ASN A 36 7.91 8.45 5.45
C ASN A 36 6.53 8.63 4.84
N VAL A 37 5.93 7.55 4.33
CA VAL A 37 4.58 7.57 3.76
C VAL A 37 3.55 7.74 4.86
N ASN A 38 2.77 8.82 4.79
CA ASN A 38 1.63 9.10 5.66
C ASN A 38 0.28 9.05 4.91
N GLN A 39 0.29 8.96 3.58
CA GLN A 39 -0.91 8.77 2.77
C GLN A 39 -0.83 7.48 1.96
N LEU A 40 -1.88 6.67 2.02
CA LEU A 40 -2.04 5.46 1.21
C LEU A 40 -3.31 5.56 0.37
N SER A 41 -3.20 5.26 -0.91
CA SER A 41 -4.34 5.12 -1.80
C SER A 41 -4.30 3.76 -2.50
N ILE A 42 -5.41 3.03 -2.49
CA ILE A 42 -5.55 1.72 -3.13
C ILE A 42 -6.63 1.84 -4.19
N ARG A 43 -6.23 1.75 -5.46
CA ARG A 43 -7.16 1.85 -6.60
C ARG A 43 -7.79 0.52 -6.98
N HIS A 44 -7.10 -0.57 -6.68
CA HIS A 44 -7.57 -1.91 -7.00
C HIS A 44 -7.26 -2.83 -5.82
N HIS A 45 -8.23 -3.67 -5.45
CA HIS A 45 -7.95 -4.79 -4.57
C HIS A 45 -6.91 -5.70 -5.24
N PHE A 46 -5.92 -6.11 -4.46
CA PHE A 46 -4.88 -7.01 -4.91
C PHE A 46 -4.83 -8.22 -3.99
N LYS A 47 -4.78 -9.41 -4.57
CA LYS A 47 -4.52 -10.63 -3.81
C LYS A 47 -3.03 -10.70 -3.49
N THR A 48 -2.72 -10.95 -2.23
CA THR A 48 -1.34 -11.15 -1.76
C THR A 48 -1.07 -12.64 -1.63
N LEU A 49 0.20 -13.06 -1.71
CA LEU A 49 0.57 -14.47 -1.51
C LEU A 49 0.27 -14.98 -0.09
N VAL A 50 0.12 -14.06 0.86
CA VAL A 50 -0.08 -14.36 2.29
C VAL A 50 -1.53 -14.15 2.74
N ASP A 51 -2.46 -13.98 1.79
CA ASP A 51 -3.89 -13.70 2.02
C ASP A 51 -4.16 -12.56 3.03
N SER A 52 -3.21 -11.63 3.15
CA SER A 52 -3.27 -10.51 4.07
C SER A 52 -2.68 -9.27 3.42
N ILE A 53 -3.56 -8.33 3.07
CA ILE A 53 -3.18 -7.01 2.57
C ILE A 53 -2.34 -6.26 3.62
N THR A 54 -2.68 -6.40 4.89
CA THR A 54 -2.00 -5.75 6.01
C THR A 54 -0.55 -6.22 6.15
N ALA A 55 -0.32 -7.54 6.07
CA ALA A 55 1.04 -8.08 6.15
C ALA A 55 1.91 -7.57 5.00
N THR A 56 1.36 -7.54 3.78
CA THR A 56 2.04 -6.99 2.61
C THR A 56 2.35 -5.51 2.78
N LEU A 57 1.39 -4.70 3.20
CA LEU A 57 1.60 -3.27 3.40
C LEU A 57 2.61 -2.99 4.52
N HIS A 58 2.65 -3.78 5.58
CA HIS A 58 3.63 -3.65 6.66
C HIS A 58 5.08 -3.79 6.19
N HIS A 59 5.33 -4.54 5.12
CA HIS A 59 6.67 -4.66 4.52
C HIS A 59 7.04 -3.45 3.64
N VAL A 60 6.04 -2.69 3.19
CA VAL A 60 6.22 -1.57 2.25
C VAL A 60 6.20 -0.23 2.97
N ILE A 61 5.37 -0.08 4.01
CA ILE A 61 5.14 1.16 4.76
C ILE A 61 4.90 0.89 6.24
N SER A 62 5.12 1.90 7.09
CA SER A 62 4.67 1.87 8.47
C SER A 62 3.19 2.26 8.56
N LEU A 63 2.30 1.28 8.71
CA LEU A 63 0.85 1.54 8.79
C LEU A 63 0.45 2.47 9.94
N ARG A 64 1.21 2.48 11.03
CA ARG A 64 0.95 3.33 12.20
C ARG A 64 1.08 4.82 11.91
N GLN A 65 1.82 5.22 10.87
CA GLN A 65 2.00 6.65 10.55
C GLN A 65 1.05 7.14 9.45
N LEU A 66 0.17 6.27 8.94
CA LEU A 66 -0.83 6.68 7.98
C LEU A 66 -1.82 7.63 8.65
N GLU A 67 -1.96 8.81 8.06
CA GLU A 67 -2.90 9.87 8.42
C GLU A 67 -4.13 9.85 7.50
N LYS A 68 -3.93 9.42 6.25
CA LYS A 68 -4.97 9.35 5.22
C LYS A 68 -4.95 8.01 4.48
N LEU A 69 -6.11 7.36 4.41
CA LEU A 69 -6.35 6.15 3.65
C LEU A 69 -7.45 6.39 2.62
N VAL A 70 -7.17 6.13 1.35
CA VAL A 70 -8.13 6.26 0.25
C VAL A 70 -8.33 4.91 -0.42
N ILE A 71 -9.58 4.45 -0.54
CA ILE A 71 -9.93 3.18 -1.19
C ILE A 71 -10.80 3.48 -2.41
N GLU A 72 -10.21 3.49 -3.61
CA GLU A 72 -10.90 3.85 -4.85
C GLU A 72 -11.48 2.63 -5.60
N CYS A 73 -11.47 1.44 -4.98
CA CYS A 73 -12.07 0.24 -5.55
C CYS A 73 -13.39 -0.12 -4.86
N GLY A 74 -14.47 -0.17 -5.65
CA GLY A 74 -15.81 -0.51 -5.16
C GLY A 74 -15.99 -1.98 -4.74
N ASP A 75 -15.04 -2.86 -5.08
CA ASP A 75 -15.03 -4.28 -4.74
C ASP A 75 -14.05 -4.63 -3.61
N PHE A 76 -13.59 -3.63 -2.84
CA PHE A 76 -12.68 -3.88 -1.73
C PHE A 76 -13.37 -4.70 -0.61
N PRO A 77 -12.84 -5.86 -0.21
CA PRO A 77 -13.45 -6.67 0.83
C PRO A 77 -13.51 -5.93 2.17
N MET A 78 -14.71 -5.86 2.76
CA MET A 78 -14.92 -5.17 4.03
C MET A 78 -14.05 -5.73 5.16
N GLU A 79 -13.83 -7.06 5.16
CA GLU A 79 -12.95 -7.70 6.15
C GLU A 79 -11.51 -7.21 6.06
N ASP A 80 -10.99 -7.04 4.83
CA ASP A 80 -9.65 -6.51 4.60
C ASP A 80 -9.57 -5.04 5.02
N LEU A 81 -10.65 -4.27 4.83
CA LEU A 81 -10.71 -2.88 5.29
C LEU A 81 -10.66 -2.80 6.81
N ILE A 82 -11.48 -3.60 7.50
CA ILE A 82 -11.47 -3.67 8.97
C ILE A 82 -10.10 -4.09 9.47
N LYS A 83 -9.48 -5.11 8.86
CA LYS A 83 -8.11 -5.52 9.20
C LYS A 83 -7.13 -4.37 9.01
N LEU A 84 -7.17 -3.67 7.88
CA LEU A 84 -6.27 -2.55 7.61
C LEU A 84 -6.44 -1.43 8.66
N LEU A 85 -7.69 -1.03 8.94
CA LEU A 85 -8.02 0.02 9.90
C LEU A 85 -7.52 -0.27 11.31
N ARG A 86 -7.50 -1.54 11.74
CA ARG A 86 -6.94 -1.94 13.04
C ARG A 86 -5.44 -1.63 13.20
N PHE A 87 -4.69 -1.52 12.10
CA PHE A 87 -3.26 -1.22 12.13
C PHE A 87 -2.92 0.22 11.73
N THR A 88 -3.93 1.02 11.37
CA THR A 88 -3.76 2.42 10.97
C THR A 88 -4.41 3.36 11.99
N SER A 89 -3.92 3.31 13.23
CA SER A 89 -4.51 4.02 14.38
C SER A 89 -4.54 5.55 14.24
N ASN A 90 -3.72 6.11 13.35
CA ASN A 90 -3.60 7.55 13.13
C ASN A 90 -4.38 8.03 11.89
N VAL A 91 -5.17 7.15 11.25
CA VAL A 91 -6.00 7.56 10.11
C VAL A 91 -7.15 8.42 10.62
N HIS A 92 -7.11 9.70 10.24
CA HIS A 92 -8.15 10.67 10.55
C HIS A 92 -9.09 10.90 9.35
N THR A 93 -8.71 10.42 8.17
CA THR A 93 -9.48 10.56 6.93
C THR A 93 -9.54 9.23 6.20
N LEU A 94 -10.77 8.73 6.01
CA LEU A 94 -11.10 7.58 5.18
C LEU A 94 -11.97 8.08 4.01
N GLU A 95 -11.48 7.93 2.78
CA GLU A 95 -12.16 8.32 1.53
C GLU A 95 -12.38 7.13 0.61
#